data_AF-A0A7S4D7V1-F1
#
_entry.id   AF-A0A7S4D7V1-F1
#
_cell.length_a   1.000
_cell.length_b   1.000
_cell.length_c   1.000
_cell.angle_alpha   90.00
_cell.angle_beta   90.00
_cell.angle_gamma   90.00
#
_symmetry.space_group_name_H-M   'P 1'
#
loop_
_entity.id
_entity.type
_entity.pdbx_description
1 polymer ?
#
loop_
_entity_poly.entity_id
_entity_poly.type
_entity_poly.pdbx_seq_one_letter_code
_entity_poly.pdbx_strand_id
1 'polypeptide(L)'
;MYCAQHQQEGMVNVRKRTCQYPACQTLPTFNFQGQGAGRFCAKHKQPGMIDVANKKCEAPGCLKQPFFNYEGETKGKFCSNHRVEGMVDVKNKRCAVHGCKGWPHWNYPQLAKDPTALRVCSMHKQPGMINVTKVVCEMPDCERRALYNFVGEVAGRYCNSHKEKGMVDVKSKRCEYQGCFQAPGFNFEDQNGAKFCKVHKLKGMVSKKFKPRCQAFGCEKNAGFNFPGEKTKKFCADHKLDNMVSAGKVCEFMYCNVKPSFNFYGISGGRFCAAHRLEGMVDTLNKRCETAGCTRRATFSRGAVRKVALCGQHKTEQSIYMMN
;
A
#
# COMPACT_ATOMS: atom_id res chain seq x y z
N MET A 1 12.32 -26.95 40.79
CA MET A 1 11.45 -26.75 39.59
C MET A 1 10.51 -25.61 39.94
N TYR A 2 10.59 -24.46 39.27
CA TYR A 2 9.87 -23.24 39.65
C TYR A 2 8.71 -22.95 38.68
N CYS A 3 7.59 -22.38 39.16
CA CYS A 3 6.48 -21.96 38.30
C CYS A 3 6.77 -20.63 37.60
N ALA A 4 5.96 -20.25 36.60
CA ALA A 4 6.19 -19.06 35.77
C ALA A 4 6.26 -17.74 36.57
N GLN A 5 5.64 -17.68 37.76
CA GLN A 5 5.71 -16.53 38.66
C GLN A 5 7.03 -16.44 39.46
N HIS A 6 7.78 -17.53 39.57
CA HIS A 6 9.03 -17.62 40.34
C HIS A 6 10.25 -17.80 39.42
N GLN A 7 10.16 -17.35 38.16
CA GLN A 7 11.23 -17.44 37.17
C GLN A 7 12.27 -16.32 37.41
N GLN A 8 13.52 -16.69 37.68
CA GLN A 8 14.64 -15.73 37.80
C GLN A 8 15.26 -15.41 36.43
N GLU A 9 15.99 -14.30 36.35
CA GLU A 9 16.68 -13.85 35.13
C GLU A 9 17.68 -14.92 34.66
N GLY A 10 17.55 -15.37 33.40
CA GLY A 10 18.34 -16.46 32.83
C GLY A 10 17.74 -17.87 32.97
N MET A 11 16.66 -18.07 33.74
CA MET A 11 15.97 -19.36 33.80
C MET A 11 15.14 -19.62 32.53
N VAL A 12 15.29 -20.79 31.92
CA VAL A 12 14.55 -21.20 30.71
C VAL A 12 13.48 -22.23 31.03
N ASN A 13 12.34 -22.13 30.34
CA ASN A 13 11.23 -23.07 30.51
C ASN A 13 11.56 -24.43 29.89
N VAL A 14 12.05 -25.37 30.71
CA VAL A 14 12.43 -26.74 30.28
C VAL A 14 11.26 -27.59 29.74
N ARG A 15 10.00 -27.20 29.98
CA ARG A 15 8.82 -27.88 29.40
C ARG A 15 8.51 -27.41 27.98
N LYS A 16 8.85 -26.17 27.61
CA LYS A 16 8.66 -25.64 26.26
C LYS A 16 9.95 -25.80 25.45
N ARG A 17 9.91 -26.66 24.43
CA ARG A 17 11.04 -26.84 23.51
C ARG A 17 11.30 -25.52 22.76
N THR A 18 12.56 -25.12 22.68
CA THR A 18 13.02 -23.93 21.94
C THR A 18 13.82 -24.35 20.71
N CYS A 19 13.92 -23.45 19.74
CA CYS A 19 14.76 -23.61 18.56
C CYS A 19 16.21 -23.88 18.98
N GLN A 20 16.86 -24.87 18.35
CA GLN A 20 18.25 -25.25 18.65
C GLN A 20 19.29 -24.24 18.17
N TYR A 21 18.88 -23.20 17.46
CA TYR A 21 19.78 -22.10 17.10
C TYR A 21 20.11 -21.28 18.36
N PRO A 22 21.41 -20.94 18.61
CA PRO A 22 21.83 -20.22 19.81
C PRO A 22 20.99 -18.96 20.08
N ALA A 23 20.61 -18.78 21.35
CA ALA A 23 19.79 -17.66 21.84
C ALA A 23 18.38 -17.51 21.19
N CYS A 24 17.89 -18.53 20.46
CA CYS A 24 16.58 -18.45 19.83
C CYS A 24 15.46 -19.04 20.71
N GLN A 25 14.60 -18.18 21.25
CA GLN A 25 13.48 -18.60 22.10
C GLN A 25 12.20 -18.99 21.32
N THR A 26 12.23 -19.02 19.99
CA THR A 26 11.05 -19.38 19.18
C THR A 26 10.78 -20.87 19.22
N LEU A 27 9.50 -21.26 19.15
CA LEU A 27 9.08 -22.66 19.10
C LEU A 27 9.63 -23.33 17.83
N PRO A 28 10.30 -24.49 17.94
CA PRO A 28 10.78 -25.22 16.77
C PRO A 28 9.65 -26.04 16.14
N THR A 29 9.46 -25.86 14.85
CA THR A 29 8.45 -26.60 14.05
C THR A 29 9.06 -27.31 12.85
N PHE A 30 10.33 -27.02 12.51
CA PHE A 30 11.00 -27.57 11.34
C PHE A 30 12.00 -28.66 11.72
N ASN A 31 12.00 -29.73 10.93
CA ASN A 31 12.99 -30.80 11.00
C ASN A 31 13.09 -31.54 9.65
N PHE A 32 14.02 -32.48 9.49
CA PHE A 32 14.08 -33.31 8.29
C PHE A 32 12.92 -34.31 8.21
N GLN A 33 12.59 -34.72 6.99
CA GLN A 33 11.53 -35.70 6.75
C GLN A 33 11.79 -37.02 7.48
N GLY A 34 10.74 -37.59 8.08
CA GLY A 34 10.84 -38.81 8.91
C GLY A 34 11.33 -38.56 10.33
N GLN A 35 11.88 -37.37 10.64
CA GLN A 35 12.24 -37.01 12.00
C GLN A 35 11.01 -36.48 12.76
N GLY A 36 10.93 -36.81 14.06
CA GLY A 36 9.76 -36.52 14.91
C GLY A 36 9.56 -35.04 15.18
N ALA A 37 9.92 -34.58 16.38
CA ALA A 37 9.66 -33.20 16.78
C ALA A 37 10.52 -32.17 16.04
N GLY A 38 10.01 -30.94 15.92
CA GLY A 38 10.73 -29.80 15.37
C GLY A 38 12.01 -29.50 16.17
N ARG A 39 13.10 -29.19 15.45
CA ARG A 39 14.39 -28.75 16.04
C ARG A 39 14.69 -27.28 15.77
N PHE A 40 14.21 -26.74 14.66
CA PHE A 40 14.46 -25.35 14.25
C PHE A 40 13.16 -24.59 13.98
N CYS A 41 13.20 -23.27 14.09
CA CYS A 41 12.09 -22.40 13.68
C CYS A 41 12.19 -22.04 12.19
N ALA A 42 11.16 -21.39 11.65
CA ALA A 42 11.11 -21.00 10.23
C ALA A 42 12.31 -20.14 9.78
N LYS A 43 12.86 -19.30 10.66
CA LYS A 43 14.02 -18.45 10.37
C LYS A 43 15.34 -19.20 10.35
N HIS A 44 15.44 -20.29 11.12
CA HIS A 44 16.68 -21.06 11.31
C HIS A 44 16.59 -22.46 10.69
N LYS A 45 15.57 -22.72 9.86
CA LYS A 45 15.48 -23.98 9.14
C LYS A 45 16.60 -24.07 8.10
N GLN A 46 17.19 -25.25 7.95
CA GLN A 46 18.16 -25.53 6.90
C GLN A 46 17.44 -25.94 5.61
N PRO A 47 18.10 -25.83 4.44
CA PRO A 47 17.62 -26.45 3.21
C PRO A 47 17.28 -27.93 3.43
N GLY A 48 16.15 -28.39 2.89
CA GLY A 48 15.65 -29.77 3.09
C GLY A 48 14.85 -29.99 4.37
N MET A 49 14.83 -29.06 5.33
CA MET A 49 13.95 -29.16 6.50
C MET A 49 12.50 -28.78 6.16
N ILE A 50 11.57 -29.57 6.69
CA ILE A 50 10.14 -29.48 6.49
C ILE A 50 9.45 -29.15 7.81
N ASP A 51 8.24 -28.59 7.74
CA ASP A 51 7.41 -28.44 8.93
C ASP A 51 6.92 -29.83 9.37
N VAL A 52 7.31 -30.24 10.59
CA VAL A 52 6.95 -31.54 11.19
C VAL A 52 5.94 -31.39 12.32
N ALA A 53 5.68 -30.17 12.78
CA ALA A 53 4.76 -29.91 13.89
C ALA A 53 3.33 -29.63 13.41
N ASN A 54 3.18 -28.95 12.26
CA ASN A 54 1.88 -28.58 11.75
C ASN A 54 1.28 -29.67 10.85
N LYS A 55 -0.06 -29.73 10.80
CA LYS A 55 -0.78 -30.64 9.91
C LYS A 55 -0.41 -30.39 8.44
N LYS A 56 -0.29 -31.49 7.70
CA LYS A 56 0.00 -31.51 6.27
C LYS A 56 -1.27 -31.83 5.49
N CYS A 57 -1.26 -31.43 4.23
CA CYS A 57 -2.28 -31.82 3.26
C CYS A 57 -2.37 -33.35 3.18
N GLU A 58 -3.60 -33.87 3.11
CA GLU A 58 -3.87 -35.32 3.03
C GLU A 58 -3.51 -35.93 1.67
N ALA A 59 -3.20 -35.12 0.66
CA ALA A 59 -2.72 -35.61 -0.62
C ALA A 59 -1.34 -36.29 -0.46
N PRO A 60 -1.13 -37.48 -1.03
CA PRO A 60 0.13 -38.22 -0.92
C PRO A 60 1.36 -37.36 -1.26
N GLY A 61 2.35 -37.36 -0.38
CA GLY A 61 3.60 -36.60 -0.56
C GLY A 61 3.50 -35.08 -0.42
N CYS A 62 2.32 -34.52 -0.13
CA CYS A 62 2.16 -33.07 -0.02
C CYS A 62 2.57 -32.53 1.36
N LEU A 63 3.52 -31.59 1.38
CA LEU A 63 4.01 -30.96 2.61
C LEU A 63 3.38 -29.59 2.90
N LYS A 64 2.43 -29.15 2.08
CA LYS A 64 1.74 -27.86 2.27
C LYS A 64 0.73 -27.96 3.40
N GLN A 65 0.53 -26.86 4.13
CA GLN A 65 -0.54 -26.78 5.12
C GLN A 65 -1.92 -26.84 4.45
N PRO A 66 -2.88 -27.57 5.04
CA PRO A 66 -4.22 -27.67 4.51
C PRO A 66 -5.13 -26.53 5.00
N PHE A 67 -5.86 -25.94 4.07
CA PHE A 67 -6.82 -24.87 4.32
C PHE A 67 -8.22 -25.21 3.79
N PHE A 68 -8.33 -26.19 2.89
CA PHE A 68 -9.55 -26.54 2.18
C PHE A 68 -10.18 -27.81 2.75
N ASN A 69 -11.51 -27.80 2.87
CA ASN A 69 -12.36 -28.95 3.19
C ASN A 69 -13.79 -28.68 2.67
N TYR A 70 -14.73 -29.59 2.87
CA TYR A 70 -16.13 -29.37 2.52
C TYR A 70 -16.83 -28.38 3.46
N GLU A 71 -17.96 -27.83 3.02
CA GLU A 71 -18.76 -26.90 3.81
C GLU A 71 -19.26 -27.55 5.12
N GLY A 72 -19.27 -26.80 6.22
CA GLY A 72 -19.58 -27.31 7.57
C GLY A 72 -18.38 -27.87 8.33
N GLU A 73 -17.29 -28.23 7.65
CA GLU A 73 -16.06 -28.69 8.29
C GLU A 73 -15.21 -27.53 8.81
N THR A 74 -14.55 -27.71 9.97
CA THR A 74 -13.73 -26.65 10.60
C THR A 74 -12.21 -26.87 10.47
N LYS A 75 -11.79 -28.06 10.02
CA LYS A 75 -10.40 -28.45 9.88
C LYS A 75 -10.07 -28.65 8.41
N GLY A 76 -9.08 -27.91 7.89
CA GLY A 76 -8.59 -28.11 6.53
C GLY A 76 -7.96 -29.50 6.37
N LYS A 77 -8.26 -30.16 5.25
CA LYS A 77 -7.68 -31.46 4.85
C LYS A 77 -6.75 -31.32 3.65
N PHE A 78 -7.05 -30.41 2.73
CA PHE A 78 -6.30 -30.23 1.48
C PHE A 78 -5.71 -28.81 1.35
N CYS A 79 -4.59 -28.70 0.62
CA CYS A 79 -4.03 -27.40 0.26
C CYS A 79 -4.71 -26.84 -1.00
N SER A 80 -4.40 -25.60 -1.37
CA SER A 80 -5.00 -24.93 -2.54
C SER A 80 -4.83 -25.67 -3.86
N ASN A 81 -3.76 -26.46 -4.00
CA ASN A 81 -3.45 -27.22 -5.21
C ASN A 81 -4.15 -28.58 -5.27
N HIS A 82 -4.58 -29.10 -4.12
CA HIS A 82 -5.19 -30.42 -3.99
C HIS A 82 -6.65 -30.34 -3.53
N ARG A 83 -7.25 -29.15 -3.58
CA ARG A 83 -8.69 -29.02 -3.39
C ARG A 83 -9.39 -29.57 -4.63
N VAL A 84 -10.48 -30.29 -4.43
CA VAL A 84 -11.38 -30.72 -5.51
C VAL A 84 -12.61 -29.82 -5.56
N GLU A 85 -13.44 -30.00 -6.58
CA GLU A 85 -14.71 -29.28 -6.70
C GLU A 85 -15.59 -29.50 -5.45
N GLY A 86 -16.33 -28.46 -5.05
CA GLY A 86 -17.11 -28.44 -3.82
C GLY A 86 -16.31 -28.13 -2.53
N MET A 87 -14.98 -28.16 -2.55
CA MET A 87 -14.20 -27.78 -1.37
C MET A 87 -14.08 -26.26 -1.20
N VAL A 88 -14.24 -25.82 0.05
CA VAL A 88 -14.12 -24.43 0.50
C VAL A 88 -12.93 -24.26 1.43
N ASP A 89 -12.40 -23.04 1.48
CA ASP A 89 -11.42 -22.62 2.48
C ASP A 89 -12.16 -22.49 3.82
N VAL A 90 -11.82 -23.37 4.76
CA VAL A 90 -12.44 -23.48 6.10
C VAL A 90 -11.62 -22.82 7.20
N LYS A 91 -10.45 -22.29 6.86
CA LYS A 91 -9.52 -21.64 7.81
C LYS A 91 -9.57 -20.12 7.71
N ASN A 92 -9.66 -19.60 6.49
CA ASN A 92 -9.76 -18.17 6.26
C ASN A 92 -11.21 -17.70 6.34
N LYS A 93 -11.44 -16.59 7.06
CA LYS A 93 -12.77 -15.98 7.15
C LYS A 93 -13.26 -15.59 5.76
N ARG A 94 -14.54 -15.84 5.49
CA ARG A 94 -15.25 -15.43 4.28
C ARG A 94 -16.26 -14.32 4.57
N CYS A 95 -16.75 -13.69 3.50
CA CYS A 95 -17.83 -12.73 3.59
C CYS A 95 -19.05 -13.34 4.30
N ALA A 96 -19.65 -12.58 5.21
CA ALA A 96 -20.83 -12.99 5.97
C ALA A 96 -22.07 -13.25 5.10
N VAL A 97 -22.14 -12.63 3.93
CA VAL A 97 -23.21 -12.88 2.95
C VAL A 97 -23.08 -14.30 2.40
N HIS A 98 -24.16 -15.10 2.56
CA HIS A 98 -24.23 -16.49 2.13
C HIS A 98 -23.82 -16.65 0.66
N GLY A 99 -23.00 -17.67 0.37
CA GLY A 99 -22.46 -17.94 -0.97
C GLY A 99 -21.38 -16.97 -1.47
N CYS A 100 -21.09 -15.87 -0.76
CA CYS A 100 -20.09 -14.90 -1.20
C CYS A 100 -18.66 -15.38 -0.90
N LYS A 101 -17.84 -15.51 -1.95
CA LYS A 101 -16.42 -15.90 -1.86
C LYS A 101 -15.47 -14.70 -1.67
N GLY A 102 -16.01 -13.51 -1.43
CA GLY A 102 -15.23 -12.28 -1.27
C GLY A 102 -14.47 -12.20 0.06
N TRP A 103 -13.34 -11.49 0.07
CA TRP A 103 -12.53 -11.30 1.26
C TRP A 103 -13.19 -10.33 2.26
N PRO A 104 -13.41 -10.75 3.52
CA PRO A 104 -14.24 -10.01 4.45
C PRO A 104 -13.44 -8.95 5.24
N HIS A 105 -13.22 -7.81 4.62
CA HIS A 105 -12.43 -6.72 5.19
C HIS A 105 -13.26 -5.69 5.97
N TRP A 106 -14.57 -5.63 5.72
CA TRP A 106 -15.41 -4.52 6.13
C TRP A 106 -16.34 -4.90 7.27
N ASN A 107 -16.46 -4.01 8.25
CA ASN A 107 -17.42 -4.11 9.34
C ASN A 107 -17.63 -2.72 9.95
N TYR A 108 -18.61 -2.59 10.85
CA TYR A 108 -18.81 -1.36 11.61
C TYR A 108 -17.68 -1.13 12.64
N PRO A 109 -17.25 0.12 12.87
CA PRO A 109 -16.12 0.45 13.75
C PRO A 109 -16.21 -0.14 15.16
N GLN A 110 -17.39 -0.12 15.77
CA GLN A 110 -17.65 -0.65 17.12
C GLN A 110 -17.44 -2.17 17.23
N LEU A 111 -17.50 -2.89 16.10
CA LEU A 111 -17.29 -4.34 16.03
C LEU A 111 -15.87 -4.71 15.56
N ALA A 112 -14.99 -3.73 15.31
CA ALA A 112 -13.67 -3.97 14.72
C ALA A 112 -12.75 -4.83 15.61
N LYS A 113 -12.89 -4.70 16.94
CA LYS A 113 -12.07 -5.42 17.93
C LYS A 113 -12.63 -6.79 18.33
N ASP A 114 -13.87 -7.09 17.96
CA ASP A 114 -14.49 -8.37 18.26
C ASP A 114 -13.99 -9.45 17.28
N PRO A 115 -13.29 -10.50 17.77
CA PRO A 115 -12.80 -11.59 16.93
C PRO A 115 -13.92 -12.48 16.39
N THR A 116 -15.14 -12.43 16.94
CA THR A 116 -16.30 -13.21 16.49
C THR A 116 -17.17 -12.47 15.48
N ALA A 117 -17.08 -11.13 15.46
CA ALA A 117 -17.87 -10.31 14.56
C ALA A 117 -17.68 -10.70 13.09
N LEU A 118 -18.82 -10.95 12.43
CA LEU A 118 -18.90 -11.24 11.02
C LEU A 118 -18.52 -10.01 10.20
N ARG A 119 -17.82 -10.25 9.09
CA ARG A 119 -17.28 -9.20 8.23
C ARG A 119 -17.75 -9.44 6.80
N VAL A 120 -17.88 -8.38 6.03
CA VAL A 120 -18.34 -8.43 4.64
C VAL A 120 -17.24 -8.00 3.67
N CYS A 121 -17.37 -8.39 2.41
CA CYS A 121 -16.46 -7.99 1.34
C CYS A 121 -16.74 -6.57 0.85
N SER A 122 -15.87 -6.03 -0.01
CA SER A 122 -16.01 -4.66 -0.53
C SER A 122 -17.28 -4.44 -1.35
N MET A 123 -17.81 -5.48 -1.99
CA MET A 123 -19.06 -5.40 -2.75
C MET A 123 -20.30 -5.37 -1.85
N HIS A 124 -20.19 -5.91 -0.64
CA HIS A 124 -21.26 -5.93 0.36
C HIS A 124 -21.04 -4.88 1.47
N LYS A 125 -20.12 -3.93 1.23
CA LYS A 125 -19.84 -2.83 2.16
C LYS A 125 -21.04 -1.88 2.17
N GLN A 126 -21.62 -1.65 3.36
CA GLN A 126 -22.67 -0.67 3.58
C GLN A 126 -22.11 0.69 4.05
N PRO A 127 -22.88 1.79 3.95
CA PRO A 127 -22.53 3.07 4.57
C PRO A 127 -22.22 2.90 6.07
N GLY A 128 -21.18 3.58 6.54
CA GLY A 128 -20.70 3.47 7.93
C GLY A 128 -19.78 2.28 8.21
N MET A 129 -19.57 1.36 7.26
CA MET A 129 -18.58 0.29 7.42
C MET A 129 -17.17 0.75 7.05
N ILE A 130 -16.18 0.33 7.84
CA ILE A 130 -14.75 0.60 7.64
C ILE A 130 -13.98 -0.68 7.38
N ASN A 131 -12.76 -0.56 6.85
CA ASN A 131 -11.87 -1.70 6.70
C ASN A 131 -11.24 -2.06 8.06
N VAL A 132 -11.88 -2.94 8.81
CA VAL A 132 -11.45 -3.35 10.16
C VAL A 132 -10.20 -4.22 10.18
N THR A 133 -9.74 -4.72 9.02
CA THR A 133 -8.45 -5.43 8.94
C THR A 133 -7.25 -4.49 8.88
N LYS A 134 -7.48 -3.20 8.66
CA LYS A 134 -6.44 -2.17 8.70
C LYS A 134 -6.60 -1.35 9.97
N VAL A 135 -5.48 -1.03 10.59
CA VAL A 135 -5.46 -0.09 11.72
C VAL A 135 -5.93 1.27 11.21
N VAL A 136 -6.94 1.84 11.86
CA VAL A 136 -7.48 3.17 11.59
C VAL A 136 -6.75 4.22 12.40
N CYS A 137 -6.81 5.47 11.93
CA CYS A 137 -6.26 6.62 12.61
C CYS A 137 -6.84 6.75 14.03
N GLU A 138 -6.00 7.10 15.01
CA GLU A 138 -6.42 7.29 16.40
C GLU A 138 -7.18 8.60 16.66
N MET A 139 -7.24 9.51 15.68
CA MET A 139 -8.04 10.71 15.81
C MET A 139 -9.53 10.35 15.84
N PRO A 140 -10.32 10.94 16.74
CA PRO A 140 -11.76 10.78 16.75
C PRO A 140 -12.37 10.98 15.36
N ASP A 141 -13.34 10.14 15.01
CA ASP A 141 -14.09 10.17 13.75
C ASP A 141 -13.26 10.04 12.46
N CYS A 142 -12.01 9.58 12.55
CA CYS A 142 -11.15 9.39 11.39
C CYS A 142 -11.06 7.93 10.93
N GLU A 143 -11.77 7.60 9.84
CA GLU A 143 -11.75 6.26 9.25
C GLU A 143 -10.53 5.97 8.34
N ARG A 144 -9.62 6.94 8.19
CA ARG A 144 -8.45 6.78 7.31
C ARG A 144 -7.47 5.80 7.93
N ARG A 145 -6.83 5.00 7.09
CA ARG A 145 -5.79 4.05 7.53
C ARG A 145 -4.66 4.77 8.26
N ALA A 146 -4.29 4.25 9.42
CA ALA A 146 -3.12 4.67 10.16
C ALA A 146 -1.85 4.11 9.52
N LEU A 147 -0.99 5.03 9.09
CA LEU A 147 0.28 4.75 8.43
C LEU A 147 1.45 5.42 9.16
N TYR A 148 1.20 6.52 9.86
CA TYR A 148 2.20 7.40 10.42
C TYR A 148 2.38 7.16 11.91
N ASN A 149 3.64 7.17 12.33
CA ASN A 149 4.06 7.17 13.74
C ASN A 149 5.51 7.72 13.83
N PHE A 150 6.06 7.81 15.04
CA PHE A 150 7.45 8.20 15.24
C PHE A 150 8.43 7.10 14.81
N VAL A 151 9.68 7.50 14.57
CA VAL A 151 10.75 6.61 14.16
C VAL A 151 10.99 5.53 15.22
N GLY A 152 11.12 4.27 14.78
CA GLY A 152 11.30 3.11 15.66
C GLY A 152 10.00 2.32 15.89
N GLU A 153 8.86 2.99 15.77
CA GLU A 153 7.57 2.35 15.94
C GLU A 153 7.18 1.50 14.71
N VAL A 154 6.62 0.32 14.97
CA VAL A 154 6.15 -0.60 13.91
C VAL A 154 4.66 -0.46 13.62
N ALA A 155 3.90 0.08 14.58
CA ALA A 155 2.46 0.33 14.45
C ALA A 155 2.23 1.74 13.91
N GLY A 156 1.33 1.87 12.93
CA GLY A 156 0.86 3.18 12.47
C GLY A 156 -0.26 3.62 13.40
N ARG A 157 -0.24 4.86 13.85
CA ARG A 157 -1.25 5.45 14.75
C ARG A 157 -2.10 6.50 14.05
N TYR A 158 -1.51 7.27 13.15
CA TYR A 158 -2.18 8.38 12.48
C TYR A 158 -2.20 8.24 10.97
N CYS A 159 -3.16 8.87 10.31
CA CYS A 159 -3.19 9.01 8.86
C CYS A 159 -2.37 10.24 8.40
N ASN A 160 -2.18 10.42 7.09
CA ASN A 160 -1.34 11.52 6.58
C ASN A 160 -1.87 12.92 6.94
N SER A 161 -3.19 13.09 7.13
CA SER A 161 -3.77 14.39 7.52
C SER A 161 -3.65 14.68 9.02
N HIS A 162 -3.43 13.65 9.84
CA HIS A 162 -3.35 13.75 11.30
C HIS A 162 -1.96 13.40 11.84
N LYS A 163 -0.96 13.36 10.97
CA LYS A 163 0.41 13.13 11.40
C LYS A 163 0.96 14.42 12.02
N GLU A 164 1.72 14.26 13.09
CA GLU A 164 2.44 15.37 13.71
C GLU A 164 3.80 15.60 13.05
N LYS A 165 4.41 16.74 13.38
CA LYS A 165 5.78 17.05 12.95
C LYS A 165 6.73 15.97 13.51
N GLY A 166 7.53 15.38 12.64
CA GLY A 166 8.45 14.30 13.00
C GLY A 166 7.91 12.88 12.80
N MET A 167 6.61 12.71 12.55
CA MET A 167 6.05 11.40 12.21
C MET A 167 6.37 11.00 10.76
N VAL A 168 6.65 9.71 10.57
CA VAL A 168 7.01 9.07 9.29
C VAL A 168 6.03 7.94 8.97
N ASP A 169 5.91 7.56 7.71
CA ASP A 169 5.15 6.36 7.32
C ASP A 169 5.92 5.10 7.76
N VAL A 170 5.39 4.38 8.73
CA VAL A 170 6.00 3.17 9.32
C VAL A 170 5.44 1.87 8.75
N LYS A 171 4.43 1.94 7.86
CA LYS A 171 3.75 0.78 7.29
C LYS A 171 4.11 0.53 5.83
N SER A 172 4.40 1.57 5.07
CA SER A 172 4.76 1.45 3.66
C SER A 172 6.18 0.93 3.49
N LYS A 173 6.46 0.31 2.32
CA LYS A 173 7.83 -0.08 1.96
C LYS A 173 8.70 1.18 1.91
N ARG A 174 9.83 1.15 2.61
CA ARG A 174 10.79 2.25 2.64
C ARG A 174 12.03 1.92 1.81
N CYS A 175 12.78 2.96 1.50
CA CYS A 175 14.12 2.85 0.95
C CYS A 175 15.00 1.95 1.84
N GLU A 176 15.80 1.08 1.23
CA GLU A 176 16.68 0.15 1.96
C GLU A 176 17.88 0.86 2.60
N TYR A 177 18.21 2.07 2.15
CA TYR A 177 19.21 2.91 2.82
C TYR A 177 18.82 3.21 4.28
N GLN A 178 19.77 2.99 5.20
CA GLN A 178 19.56 3.11 6.64
C GLN A 178 19.03 4.50 7.03
N GLY A 179 17.97 4.54 7.83
CA GLY A 179 17.34 5.80 8.27
C GLY A 179 16.54 6.53 7.21
N CYS A 180 16.39 5.99 5.99
CA CYS A 180 15.59 6.63 4.95
C CYS A 180 14.11 6.21 5.02
N PHE A 181 13.22 7.19 5.20
CA PHE A 181 11.75 6.97 5.22
C PHE A 181 11.08 7.32 3.89
N GLN A 182 11.86 7.58 2.83
CA GLN A 182 11.31 7.86 1.52
C GLN A 182 10.83 6.58 0.84
N ALA A 183 9.73 6.69 0.10
CA ALA A 183 9.24 5.60 -0.72
C ALA A 183 10.30 5.21 -1.78
N PRO A 184 10.60 3.91 -1.95
CA PRO A 184 11.52 3.47 -2.97
C PRO A 184 10.87 3.60 -4.35
N GLY A 185 11.66 4.02 -5.34
CA GLY A 185 11.26 4.11 -6.74
C GLY A 185 12.27 3.52 -7.71
N PHE A 186 13.46 3.13 -7.24
CA PHE A 186 14.59 2.72 -8.04
C PHE A 186 15.12 1.36 -7.59
N ASN A 187 15.65 0.60 -8.54
CA ASN A 187 16.40 -0.63 -8.30
C ASN A 187 17.23 -0.99 -9.55
N PHE A 188 18.08 -1.99 -9.48
CA PHE A 188 18.74 -2.57 -10.65
C PHE A 188 17.76 -3.34 -11.54
N GLU A 189 18.07 -3.43 -12.84
CA GLU A 189 17.15 -3.93 -13.87
C GLU A 189 16.74 -5.39 -13.65
N ASP A 190 17.69 -6.23 -13.25
CA ASP A 190 17.55 -7.64 -12.89
C ASP A 190 16.78 -7.88 -11.58
N GLN A 191 16.63 -6.87 -10.73
CA GLN A 191 16.00 -7.01 -9.43
C GLN A 191 14.52 -6.63 -9.42
N ASN A 192 13.72 -7.41 -8.70
CA ASN A 192 12.29 -7.19 -8.55
C ASN A 192 11.96 -6.13 -7.49
N GLY A 193 10.99 -5.27 -7.83
CA GLY A 193 10.48 -4.21 -6.96
C GLY A 193 11.46 -3.06 -6.73
N ALA A 194 10.94 -1.91 -6.30
CA ALA A 194 11.78 -0.78 -5.94
C ALA A 194 12.43 -0.98 -4.56
N LYS A 195 13.70 -0.63 -4.42
CA LYS A 195 14.47 -0.71 -3.16
C LYS A 195 15.02 0.62 -2.69
N PHE A 196 15.33 1.54 -3.59
CA PHE A 196 15.96 2.82 -3.26
C PHE A 196 15.11 4.01 -3.70
N CYS A 197 15.17 5.11 -2.94
CA CYS A 197 14.49 6.36 -3.30
C CYS A 197 15.30 7.17 -4.32
N LYS A 198 14.78 8.32 -4.76
CA LYS A 198 15.46 9.19 -5.74
C LYS A 198 16.80 9.71 -5.23
N VAL A 199 16.90 10.00 -3.93
CA VAL A 199 18.12 10.53 -3.29
C VAL A 199 19.18 9.45 -3.15
N HIS A 200 18.78 8.22 -2.83
CA HIS A 200 19.69 7.07 -2.69
C HIS A 200 19.76 6.21 -3.96
N LYS A 201 19.52 6.82 -5.13
CA LYS A 201 19.67 6.15 -6.42
C LYS A 201 21.16 6.01 -6.73
N LEU A 202 21.65 4.77 -6.87
CA LEU A 202 23.03 4.50 -7.27
C LEU A 202 23.19 4.51 -8.80
N LYS A 203 24.44 4.64 -9.26
CA LYS A 203 24.80 4.49 -10.68
C LYS A 203 24.34 3.11 -11.18
N GLY A 204 23.72 3.07 -12.36
CA GLY A 204 23.14 1.86 -12.94
C GLY A 204 21.73 1.50 -12.46
N MET A 205 21.15 2.18 -11.46
CA MET A 205 19.76 1.93 -11.05
C MET A 205 18.75 2.56 -12.01
N VAL A 206 17.68 1.81 -12.29
CA VAL A 206 16.55 2.22 -13.13
C VAL A 206 15.30 2.48 -12.29
N SER A 207 14.37 3.27 -12.83
CA SER A 207 13.07 3.53 -12.20
C SER A 207 12.21 2.27 -12.29
N LYS A 208 11.76 1.72 -11.16
CA LYS A 208 10.81 0.61 -11.09
C LYS A 208 9.35 1.06 -11.00
N LYS A 209 9.07 2.35 -11.19
CA LYS A 209 7.68 2.83 -11.33
C LYS A 209 7.02 2.15 -12.54
N PHE A 210 5.91 1.45 -12.29
CA PHE A 210 5.11 0.86 -13.35
C PHE A 210 4.67 1.93 -14.34
N LYS A 211 5.03 1.74 -15.61
CA LYS A 211 4.51 2.51 -16.73
C LYS A 211 3.78 1.50 -17.63
N PRO A 212 2.45 1.58 -17.76
CA PRO A 212 1.73 0.67 -18.63
C PRO A 212 2.26 0.81 -20.06
N ARG A 213 2.39 -0.31 -20.76
CA ARG A 213 2.79 -0.37 -22.16
C ARG A 213 1.57 -0.08 -23.04
N CYS A 214 1.82 0.46 -24.23
CA CYS A 214 0.80 0.60 -25.24
C CYS A 214 0.19 -0.78 -25.56
N GLN A 215 -1.13 -0.85 -25.68
CA GLN A 215 -1.85 -2.08 -26.01
C GLN A 215 -1.89 -2.37 -27.52
N ALA A 216 -1.42 -1.45 -28.35
CA ALA A 216 -1.28 -1.67 -29.78
C ALA A 216 -0.27 -2.79 -30.02
N PHE A 217 -0.64 -3.73 -30.89
CA PHE A 217 0.18 -4.90 -31.19
C PHE A 217 1.57 -4.47 -31.65
N GLY A 218 2.61 -5.06 -31.04
CA GLY A 218 4.01 -4.73 -31.32
C GLY A 218 4.50 -3.36 -30.82
N CYS A 219 3.67 -2.59 -30.11
CA CYS A 219 4.08 -1.25 -29.68
C CYS A 219 4.84 -1.26 -28.34
N GLU A 220 6.09 -0.80 -28.41
CA GLU A 220 6.98 -0.65 -27.26
C GLU A 220 6.96 0.73 -26.60
N LYS A 221 5.97 1.57 -26.90
CA LYS A 221 5.84 2.88 -26.25
C LYS A 221 5.07 2.75 -24.95
N ASN A 222 5.36 3.65 -24.00
CA ASN A 222 4.55 3.74 -22.78
C ASN A 222 3.18 4.34 -23.12
N ALA A 223 2.13 3.77 -22.55
CA ALA A 223 0.80 4.31 -22.67
C ALA A 223 0.67 5.64 -21.89
N GLY A 224 0.07 6.63 -22.53
CA GLY A 224 -0.26 7.94 -21.97
C GLY A 224 -1.75 8.27 -22.04
N PHE A 225 -2.48 7.62 -22.95
CA PHE A 225 -3.85 7.94 -23.33
C PHE A 225 -4.79 6.79 -23.02
N ASN A 226 -6.06 7.12 -22.85
CA ASN A 226 -7.14 6.16 -22.67
C ASN A 226 -8.50 6.74 -23.08
N PHE A 227 -9.56 5.95 -23.04
CA PHE A 227 -10.92 6.43 -23.26
C PHE A 227 -11.46 7.26 -22.08
N PRO A 228 -12.37 8.23 -22.32
CA PRO A 228 -13.03 9.00 -21.26
C PRO A 228 -13.63 8.12 -20.16
N GLY A 229 -13.48 8.54 -18.91
CA GLY A 229 -14.00 7.82 -17.72
C GLY A 229 -13.12 6.65 -17.25
N GLU A 230 -12.23 6.13 -18.10
CA GLU A 230 -11.35 5.03 -17.74
C GLU A 230 -10.01 5.51 -17.13
N LYS A 231 -9.55 4.84 -16.07
CA LYS A 231 -8.38 5.30 -15.28
C LYS A 231 -7.02 4.78 -15.76
N THR A 232 -6.99 3.67 -16.51
CA THR A 232 -5.76 2.96 -16.86
C THR A 232 -5.25 3.38 -18.22
N LYS A 233 -4.06 3.97 -18.32
CA LYS A 233 -3.45 4.31 -19.63
C LYS A 233 -3.31 3.06 -20.49
N LYS A 234 -3.87 3.07 -21.71
CA LYS A 234 -3.85 1.94 -22.64
C LYS A 234 -3.03 2.21 -23.90
N PHE A 235 -3.00 3.45 -24.40
CA PHE A 235 -2.39 3.78 -25.70
C PHE A 235 -1.32 4.86 -25.60
N CYS A 236 -0.30 4.80 -26.45
CA CYS A 236 0.71 5.86 -26.59
C CYS A 236 0.18 7.00 -27.47
N ALA A 237 0.97 8.06 -27.66
CA ALA A 237 0.58 9.20 -28.49
C ALA A 237 0.33 8.79 -29.95
N ASP A 238 1.15 7.91 -30.50
CA ASP A 238 1.06 7.42 -31.88
C ASP A 238 -0.18 6.55 -32.13
N HIS A 239 -0.66 5.85 -31.09
CA HIS A 239 -1.82 4.97 -31.16
C HIS A 239 -3.03 5.57 -30.45
N LYS A 240 -3.05 6.89 -30.30
CA LYS A 240 -4.16 7.64 -29.73
C LYS A 240 -5.23 7.85 -30.81
N LEU A 241 -6.46 7.41 -30.56
CA LEU A 241 -7.63 7.77 -31.39
C LEU A 241 -8.16 9.16 -31.01
N ASP A 242 -8.94 9.78 -31.90
CA ASP A 242 -9.49 11.13 -31.68
C ASP A 242 -10.32 11.26 -30.40
N ASN A 243 -11.08 10.21 -30.08
CA ASN A 243 -11.89 10.14 -28.87
C ASN A 243 -11.10 9.78 -27.60
N MET A 244 -9.79 9.51 -27.67
CA MET A 244 -8.97 9.22 -26.51
C MET A 244 -8.43 10.49 -25.84
N VAL A 245 -8.32 10.43 -24.52
CA VAL A 245 -7.85 11.51 -23.65
C VAL A 245 -6.57 11.12 -22.95
N SER A 246 -5.76 12.09 -22.52
CA SER A 246 -4.67 11.79 -21.60
C SER A 246 -5.24 11.15 -20.34
N ALA A 247 -4.79 9.95 -19.96
CA ALA A 247 -5.29 9.30 -18.74
C ALA A 247 -4.72 10.05 -17.52
N GLY A 248 -5.52 10.99 -17.06
CA GLY A 248 -5.25 11.99 -16.03
C GLY A 248 -6.56 12.72 -15.71
N LYS A 249 -6.51 13.69 -14.80
CA LYS A 249 -7.69 14.51 -14.50
C LYS A 249 -8.07 15.28 -15.77
N VAL A 250 -9.30 15.16 -16.21
CA VAL A 250 -9.89 15.94 -17.32
C VAL A 250 -10.80 17.03 -16.75
N CYS A 251 -11.12 18.03 -17.56
CA CYS A 251 -12.10 19.04 -17.23
C CYS A 251 -13.44 18.40 -16.83
N GLU A 252 -14.06 18.90 -15.77
CA GLU A 252 -15.35 18.39 -15.27
C GLU A 252 -16.56 18.84 -16.10
N PHE A 253 -16.34 19.69 -17.11
CA PHE A 253 -17.36 20.07 -18.06
C PHE A 253 -17.64 18.90 -19.01
N MET A 254 -18.92 18.67 -19.31
CA MET A 254 -19.35 17.53 -20.11
C MET A 254 -18.66 17.52 -21.47
N TYR A 255 -18.12 16.35 -21.84
CA TYR A 255 -17.36 16.13 -23.08
C TYR A 255 -16.08 16.97 -23.26
N CYS A 256 -15.56 17.62 -22.21
CA CYS A 256 -14.29 18.34 -22.30
C CYS A 256 -13.09 17.45 -21.95
N ASN A 257 -12.25 17.21 -22.94
CA ASN A 257 -11.06 16.36 -22.82
C ASN A 257 -9.77 17.13 -22.51
N VAL A 258 -9.89 18.42 -22.19
CA VAL A 258 -8.75 19.30 -21.89
C VAL A 258 -8.29 19.08 -20.45
N LYS A 259 -6.98 19.10 -20.23
CA LYS A 259 -6.39 19.06 -18.89
C LYS A 259 -6.90 20.27 -18.08
N PRO A 260 -7.49 20.07 -16.90
CA PRO A 260 -8.01 21.15 -16.11
C PRO A 260 -6.88 21.89 -15.41
N SER A 261 -6.95 23.22 -15.42
CA SER A 261 -6.03 24.12 -14.72
C SER A 261 -6.73 25.07 -13.77
N PHE A 262 -8.04 25.27 -13.89
CA PHE A 262 -8.83 26.22 -13.12
C PHE A 262 -9.62 25.54 -12.00
N ASN A 263 -9.71 26.19 -10.85
CA ASN A 263 -10.55 25.78 -9.72
C ASN A 263 -10.87 26.99 -8.83
N PHE A 264 -11.83 26.87 -7.92
CA PHE A 264 -12.10 27.92 -6.93
C PHE A 264 -10.94 28.07 -5.94
N TYR A 265 -10.78 29.29 -5.43
CA TYR A 265 -9.75 29.62 -4.46
C TYR A 265 -9.79 28.67 -3.24
N GLY A 266 -8.61 28.25 -2.77
CA GLY A 266 -8.47 27.32 -1.65
C GLY A 266 -8.57 25.83 -2.01
N ILE A 267 -9.08 25.47 -3.19
CA ILE A 267 -9.17 24.07 -3.62
C ILE A 267 -7.94 23.68 -4.47
N SER A 268 -7.29 22.58 -4.10
CA SER A 268 -6.08 22.11 -4.80
C SER A 268 -6.40 21.35 -6.09
N GLY A 269 -5.60 21.64 -7.13
CA GLY A 269 -5.67 21.01 -8.46
C GLY A 269 -6.82 21.52 -9.34
N GLY A 270 -6.62 21.55 -10.65
CA GLY A 270 -7.63 22.01 -11.60
C GLY A 270 -8.85 21.09 -11.64
N ARG A 271 -10.05 21.66 -11.74
CA ARG A 271 -11.31 20.96 -12.05
C ARG A 271 -11.81 21.32 -13.46
N PHE A 272 -11.55 22.54 -13.92
CA PHE A 272 -11.99 23.04 -15.21
C PHE A 272 -10.81 23.48 -16.08
N CYS A 273 -10.96 23.46 -17.40
CA CYS A 273 -9.98 24.04 -18.32
C CYS A 273 -10.20 25.55 -18.46
N ALA A 274 -9.31 26.25 -19.18
CA ALA A 274 -9.43 27.69 -19.40
C ALA A 274 -10.74 28.08 -20.11
N ALA A 275 -11.20 27.27 -21.06
CA ALA A 275 -12.44 27.51 -21.82
C ALA A 275 -13.71 27.29 -20.97
N HIS A 276 -13.65 26.43 -19.96
CA HIS A 276 -14.78 26.11 -19.08
C HIS A 276 -14.58 26.65 -17.66
N ARG A 277 -13.75 27.69 -17.49
CA ARG A 277 -13.60 28.34 -16.18
C ARG A 277 -14.89 29.11 -15.87
N LEU A 278 -15.35 28.99 -14.64
CA LEU A 278 -16.44 29.83 -14.13
C LEU A 278 -15.85 31.11 -13.52
N GLU A 279 -16.71 32.11 -13.36
CA GLU A 279 -16.37 33.32 -12.63
C GLU A 279 -15.85 32.99 -11.22
N GLY A 280 -14.83 33.70 -10.76
CA GLY A 280 -14.18 33.44 -9.47
C GLY A 280 -13.19 32.26 -9.43
N MET A 281 -13.02 31.49 -10.52
CA MET A 281 -11.99 30.45 -10.59
C MET A 281 -10.59 31.02 -10.88
N VAL A 282 -9.57 30.41 -10.26
CA VAL A 282 -8.15 30.77 -10.42
C VAL A 282 -7.37 29.66 -11.11
N ASP A 283 -6.32 30.03 -11.85
CA ASP A 283 -5.39 29.04 -12.42
C ASP A 283 -4.53 28.42 -11.31
N THR A 284 -4.78 27.15 -11.05
CA THR A 284 -4.11 26.34 -10.02
C THR A 284 -2.79 25.73 -10.49
N LEU A 285 -2.55 25.64 -11.81
CA LEU A 285 -1.35 25.03 -12.40
C LEU A 285 -0.31 26.07 -12.81
N ASN A 286 -0.73 27.22 -13.34
CA ASN A 286 0.11 28.31 -13.80
C ASN A 286 -0.17 29.59 -13.02
N LYS A 287 0.03 29.52 -11.70
CA LYS A 287 -0.16 30.69 -10.82
C LYS A 287 0.65 31.88 -11.34
N ARG A 288 0.00 33.04 -11.42
CA ARG A 288 0.66 34.31 -11.74
C ARG A 288 1.36 34.86 -10.49
N CYS A 289 2.33 35.73 -10.73
CA CYS A 289 2.99 36.50 -9.69
C CYS A 289 1.96 37.32 -8.91
N GLU A 290 2.02 37.28 -7.59
CA GLU A 290 1.11 38.03 -6.71
C GLU A 290 1.41 39.54 -6.69
N THR A 291 2.51 39.98 -7.30
CA THR A 291 2.83 41.41 -7.46
C THR A 291 1.81 42.08 -8.35
N ALA A 292 1.22 43.17 -7.87
CA ALA A 292 0.23 43.94 -8.62
C ALA A 292 0.72 44.30 -10.02
N GLY A 293 -0.12 44.10 -11.04
CA GLY A 293 0.21 44.34 -12.44
C GLY A 293 1.12 43.28 -13.10
N CYS A 294 1.65 42.30 -12.36
CA CYS A 294 2.55 41.30 -12.92
C CYS A 294 1.79 40.11 -13.54
N THR A 295 1.99 39.89 -14.85
CA THR A 295 1.38 38.75 -15.57
C THR A 295 2.28 37.52 -15.64
N ARG A 296 3.51 37.61 -15.15
CA ARG A 296 4.50 36.52 -15.22
C ARG A 296 4.10 35.35 -14.32
N ARG A 297 4.48 34.15 -14.73
CA ARG A 297 4.28 32.94 -13.94
C ARG A 297 5.09 33.00 -12.64
N ALA A 298 4.46 32.66 -11.53
CA ALA A 298 5.12 32.49 -10.25
C ALA A 298 5.88 31.15 -10.23
N THR A 299 7.14 31.20 -9.78
CA THR A 299 8.04 30.04 -9.64
C THR A 299 8.82 30.07 -8.32
N PHE A 300 8.65 31.11 -7.51
CA PHE A 300 9.33 31.32 -6.24
C PHE A 300 8.32 31.44 -5.09
N SER A 301 8.70 31.00 -3.89
CA SER A 301 7.91 31.23 -2.68
C SER A 301 8.31 32.50 -1.93
N ARG A 302 7.41 33.04 -1.09
CA ARG A 302 7.75 34.05 -0.08
C ARG A 302 8.39 33.34 1.13
N GLY A 303 9.71 33.37 1.24
CA GLY A 303 10.41 32.81 2.39
C GLY A 303 10.20 31.30 2.57
N ALA A 304 10.15 30.87 3.83
CA ALA A 304 10.03 29.46 4.23
C ALA A 304 8.65 28.81 3.95
N VAL A 305 7.64 29.59 3.54
CA VAL A 305 6.33 29.06 3.20
C VAL A 305 6.40 28.35 1.84
N ARG A 306 6.10 27.05 1.78
CA ARG A 306 6.10 26.26 0.52
C ARG A 306 4.89 26.57 -0.38
N LYS A 307 4.67 27.84 -0.72
CA LYS A 307 3.62 28.31 -1.65
C LYS A 307 4.24 29.19 -2.72
N VAL A 308 4.07 28.81 -3.99
CA VAL A 308 4.54 29.58 -5.15
C VAL A 308 3.73 30.86 -5.28
N ALA A 309 4.39 32.02 -5.27
CA ALA A 309 3.78 33.35 -5.19
C ALA A 309 4.48 34.40 -6.07
N LEU A 310 5.79 34.28 -6.31
CA LEU A 310 6.60 35.30 -6.97
C LEU A 310 7.22 34.78 -8.26
N CYS A 311 7.36 35.64 -9.27
CA CYS A 311 8.13 35.34 -10.48
C CYS A 311 9.62 35.64 -10.25
N GLY A 312 10.48 35.28 -11.20
CA GLY A 312 11.93 35.52 -11.08
C GLY A 312 12.35 36.98 -10.95
N GLN A 313 11.51 37.93 -11.37
CA GLN A 313 11.77 39.37 -11.20
C GLN A 313 11.32 39.92 -9.85
N HIS A 314 10.37 39.28 -9.20
CA HIS A 314 9.83 39.72 -7.91
C HIS A 314 10.26 38.82 -6.77
N LYS A 315 11.26 37.96 -6.99
CA LYS A 315 11.85 37.15 -5.92
C LYS A 315 12.64 38.06 -4.97
N THR A 316 12.59 37.73 -3.69
CA THR A 316 13.46 38.29 -2.65
C THR A 316 14.65 37.38 -2.42
N GLU A 317 15.67 37.83 -1.68
CA GLU A 317 16.81 37.00 -1.29
C GLU A 317 16.39 35.76 -0.48
N GLN A 318 15.29 35.86 0.27
CA GLN A 318 14.72 34.76 1.04
C GLN A 318 13.81 33.84 0.20
N SER A 319 13.59 34.13 -1.08
CA SER A 319 12.67 33.38 -1.91
C SER A 319 13.27 32.05 -2.39
N ILE A 320 12.52 30.96 -2.21
CA ILE A 320 12.97 29.61 -2.58
C ILE A 320 12.39 29.26 -3.95
N TYR A 321 13.24 28.76 -4.86
CA TYR A 321 12.79 28.26 -6.16
C TYR A 321 11.97 26.97 -5.99
N MET A 322 10.79 26.94 -6.61
CA MET A 322 9.84 25.84 -6.52
C MET A 322 9.65 25.23 -7.92
N MET A 323 10.24 24.05 -8.16
CA MET A 323 9.93 23.26 -9.37
C MET A 323 8.49 22.76 -9.29
N ASN A 324 7.71 23.05 -10.34
CA ASN A 324 6.36 22.48 -10.54
C ASN A 324 6.43 21.02 -10.98
#